data_AF-A0A519JMI0-F1
#
_entry.id   AF-A0A519JMI0-F1
#
_cell.length_a   1.000
_cell.length_b   1.000
_cell.length_c   1.000
_cell.angle_alpha   90.00
_cell.angle_beta   90.00
_cell.angle_gamma   90.00
#
_symmetry.space_group_name_H-M   'P 1'
#
loop_
_entity.id
_entity.type
_entity.pdbx_description
1 polymer ?
#
loop_
_entity_poly.entity_id
_entity_poly.type
_entity_poly.pdbx_seq_one_letter_code
_entity_poly.pdbx_strand_id
1 'polypeptide(L)' 'DRTIDSHVKRMRKKFRVVDPEFDAIETLYGVGYRYRES' A
#
# COMPACT_ATOMS: atom_id res chain seq x y z
N ASP A 1 -5.63 14.76 4.44
CA ASP A 1 -4.19 15.01 4.29
C ASP A 1 -3.63 14.04 3.25
N ARG A 2 -2.98 14.54 2.18
CA ARG A 2 -2.49 13.75 1.03
C ARG A 2 -1.13 13.08 1.31
N THR A 3 -0.57 13.33 2.50
CA THR A 3 0.74 12.81 2.91
C THR A 3 0.73 11.29 3.00
N ILE A 4 -0.30 10.69 3.59
CA ILE A 4 -0.41 9.22 3.73
C ILE A 4 -0.45 8.51 2.37
N ASP A 5 -1.25 9.00 1.42
CA ASP A 5 -1.33 8.43 0.06
C ASP A 5 0.03 8.37 -0.63
N SER A 6 0.83 9.42 -0.47
CA SER A 6 2.18 9.49 -1.05
C SER A 6 3.10 8.44 -0.44
N HIS A 7 3.00 8.21 0.87
CA HIS A 7 3.78 7.17 1.56
C HIS A 7 3.34 5.78 1.13
N VAL A 8 2.04 5.50 1.06
CA VAL A 8 1.50 4.21 0.61
C VAL A 8 1.93 3.90 -0.83
N LYS A 9 1.86 4.89 -1.74
CA LYS A 9 2.35 4.72 -3.11
C LYS A 9 3.85 4.37 -3.15
N ARG A 10 4.67 5.06 -2.36
CA ARG A 10 6.12 4.79 -2.27
C ARG A 10 6.40 3.39 -1.71
N MET A 11 5.67 2.95 -0.70
CA MET A 11 5.80 1.60 -0.13
C MET A 11 5.44 0.53 -1.17
N ARG A 12 4.25 0.61 -1.79
CA ARG A 12 3.84 -0.33 -2.85
C ARG A 12 4.88 -0.41 -3.98
N LYS A 13 5.45 0.73 -4.39
CA LYS A 13 6.53 0.77 -5.39
C LYS A 13 7.77 0.00 -4.93
N LYS A 14 8.22 0.18 -3.68
CA LYS A 14 9.39 -0.54 -3.15
C LYS A 14 9.15 -2.05 -3.09
N PHE A 15 7.98 -2.50 -2.66
CA PHE A 15 7.65 -3.92 -2.64
C PHE A 15 7.60 -4.50 -4.05
N ARG A 16 7.01 -3.78 -5.02
CA ARG A 16 6.96 -4.22 -6.42
C ARG A 16 8.31 -4.32 -7.13
N VAL A 17 9.36 -3.75 -6.57
CA VAL A 17 10.73 -3.95 -7.08
C VAL A 17 11.24 -5.35 -6.73
N VAL A 18 10.82 -5.92 -5.60
CA VAL A 18 11.24 -7.23 -5.10
C VAL A 18 10.23 -8.31 -5.46
N ASP A 19 8.94 -7.98 -5.40
CA ASP A 19 7.80 -8.85 -5.70
C ASP A 19 6.81 -8.11 -6.63
N PRO A 20 6.89 -8.35 -7.95
CA PRO A 20 6.03 -7.70 -8.94
C PRO A 20 4.52 -7.87 -8.70
N GLU A 21 4.11 -8.93 -8.00
CA GLU A 21 2.71 -9.26 -7.75
C GLU A 21 2.19 -8.73 -6.40
N PHE A 22 3.03 -8.01 -5.64
CA PHE A 22 2.66 -7.47 -4.34
C PHE A 22 1.36 -6.64 -4.36
N ASP A 23 0.38 -7.08 -3.55
CA ASP A 23 -0.93 -6.44 -3.36
C ASP A 23 -1.34 -6.27 -1.87
N ALA A 24 -0.49 -6.66 -0.90
CA ALA A 24 -0.89 -6.83 0.49
C ALA A 24 -1.34 -5.54 1.22
N ILE A 25 -1.03 -4.36 0.68
CA ILE A 25 -1.55 -3.09 1.19
C ILE A 25 -2.85 -2.76 0.44
N GLU A 26 -3.98 -2.92 1.11
CA GLU A 26 -5.32 -2.64 0.58
C GLU A 26 -5.79 -1.23 0.94
N THR A 27 -6.63 -0.65 0.09
CA THR A 27 -7.28 0.64 0.33
C THR A 27 -8.69 0.37 0.85
N LEU A 28 -8.99 0.84 2.06
CA LEU A 28 -10.32 0.78 2.67
C LEU A 28 -11.00 2.14 2.56
N TYR A 29 -12.00 2.24 1.68
CA TYR A 29 -12.74 3.48 1.48
C TYR A 29 -13.36 3.98 2.78
N GLY A 30 -13.08 5.24 3.13
CA GLY A 30 -13.58 5.88 4.36
C GLY A 30 -12.85 5.52 5.65
N VAL A 31 -11.91 4.55 5.62
CA VAL A 31 -11.20 4.07 6.83
C VAL A 31 -9.68 4.28 6.71
N GLY A 32 -9.11 4.11 5.52
CA GLY A 32 -7.68 4.29 5.29
C GLY A 32 -7.05 3.10 4.56
N TYR A 33 -6.00 2.51 5.13
CA TYR A 33 -5.23 1.44 4.52
C TYR A 33 -5.10 0.26 5.48
N ARG A 34 -5.09 -0.96 4.95
CA ARG A 34 -4.90 -2.20 5.72
C ARG A 34 -3.77 -3.01 5.09
N TYR A 35 -2.96 -3.63 5.94
CA TYR A 35 -2.05 -4.68 5.52
C TYR A 35 -2.71 -6.05 5.70
N ARG A 36 -2.70 -6.88 4.67
CA ARG A 36 -3.17 -8.26 4.72
C ARG A 36 -2.01 -9.15 5.16
N GLU A 37 -2.16 -9.78 6.32
CA GLU A 37 -1.30 -10.88 6.74
C GLU A 37 -1.89 -12.14 6.10
N SER A 38 -1.12 -12.77 5.21
CA SER A 38 -1.46 -14.08 4.64
C SER A 38 -1.34 -15.19 5.68
#